data_AF-A0A6A6FTT4-F1
#
_entry.id   AF-A0A6A6FTT4-F1
#
_cell.length_a   1.000
_cell.length_b   1.000
_cell.length_c   1.000
_cell.angle_alpha   90.00
_cell.angle_beta   90.00
_cell.angle_gamma   90.00
#
_symmetry.space_group_name_H-M   'P 1'
#
loop_
_entity.id
_entity.type
_entity.pdbx_description
1 polymer ?
#
loop_
_entity_poly.entity_id
_entity_poly.type
_entity_poly.pdbx_seq_one_letter_code
_entity_poly.pdbx_strand_id
1 'polypeptide(L)'
;MRLAKHHIFLVPCKRPGTSSGRDVLRFNGKCISHLLDLSTEVPFEQDVESVKPALHAFFRDRSKMAADERKMKLHHGNFSTVVAEVFAMEAGGDPRIPAEQREADARKDKIAIILNTMECGLTISERFRDPMIHLSQNQCYQDLMLLSLAAQDPGALCSVGAPLPITDHVHSWIYTPTVSDSGLNNTKTLQHLPDRANIAVSTNGTEHFIQLDLKFLKSGRREQHPLDPDALALARDFIAVCNEKKLGRNRKRYLMHDRKANLLFGSMEEVYTETLACVLICGPDWMSDVCQRYSMSRWRVDLKGAVELLVALRNTCGRWPSQAWNERATAFVMDFVNFLIIRGLPSRQILRPEKWRPVWVPTAPGGKVVTFVPDGNRHIRPAVPTILVNPDYVHLARLWILEPRPYPTENKDLNLIPNHEEWTLLGKSVLFSDDLSLGQLTSHDGFLKESQKVFGRRRPTQQNPKPNGVHRERKL
;
A
#
# COMPACT_ATOMS: atom_id res chain seq x y z
N MET A 1 -18.56 -4.66 18.82
CA MET A 1 -18.16 -4.40 20.23
C MET A 1 -17.24 -5.45 20.86
N ARG A 2 -17.54 -6.75 20.80
CA ARG A 2 -16.74 -7.80 21.51
C ARG A 2 -15.27 -7.92 21.07
N LEU A 3 -14.97 -7.56 19.83
CA LEU A 3 -13.61 -7.60 19.26
C LEU A 3 -12.76 -6.38 19.65
N ALA A 4 -13.37 -5.29 20.11
CA ALA A 4 -12.64 -4.09 20.47
C ALA A 4 -11.93 -4.28 21.82
N LYS A 5 -10.65 -3.88 21.88
CA LYS A 5 -9.87 -3.86 23.13
C LYS A 5 -10.30 -2.70 24.03
N HIS A 6 -10.60 -1.55 23.42
CA HIS A 6 -11.07 -0.35 24.10
C HIS A 6 -12.41 0.09 23.52
N HIS A 7 -13.30 0.57 24.39
CA HIS A 7 -14.60 1.13 23.99
C HIS A 7 -14.60 2.60 24.34
N ILE A 8 -14.81 3.43 23.32
CA ILE A 8 -14.86 4.88 23.45
C ILE A 8 -16.18 5.37 22.89
N PHE A 9 -16.89 6.16 23.71
CA PHE A 9 -18.15 6.76 23.37
C PHE A 9 -17.94 8.27 23.32
N LEU A 10 -18.27 8.87 22.18
CA LEU A 10 -18.22 10.32 22.00
C LEU A 10 -19.65 10.85 22.01
N VAL A 11 -19.95 11.77 22.92
CA VAL A 11 -21.27 12.39 23.01
C VAL A 11 -21.12 13.85 22.61
N PRO A 12 -21.72 14.28 21.48
CA PRO A 12 -21.72 15.69 21.11
C PRO A 12 -22.59 16.46 22.10
N CYS A 13 -22.02 17.49 22.69
CA CYS A 13 -22.68 18.42 23.60
C CYS A 13 -22.96 19.72 22.84
N LYS A 14 -24.20 20.20 22.93
CA LYS A 14 -24.56 21.53 22.45
C LYS A 14 -24.06 22.54 23.47
N ARG A 15 -23.17 23.44 23.05
CA ARG A 15 -22.81 24.58 23.90
C ARG A 15 -23.98 25.58 23.89
N PRO A 16 -24.51 25.97 25.06
CA PRO A 16 -25.61 26.93 25.12
C PRO A 16 -25.21 28.23 24.40
N GLY A 17 -26.06 28.73 23.50
CA GLY A 17 -25.87 30.02 22.82
C GLY A 17 -25.03 30.00 21.54
N THR A 18 -24.48 28.86 21.11
CA THR A 18 -23.75 28.76 19.83
C THR A 18 -24.36 27.70 18.91
N SER A 19 -24.73 28.08 17.70
CA SER A 19 -25.23 27.14 16.66
C SER A 19 -24.12 26.33 16.00
N SER A 20 -22.85 26.75 16.12
CA SER A 20 -21.72 26.20 15.35
C SER A 20 -20.67 25.44 16.17
N GLY A 21 -20.67 25.53 17.51
CA GLY A 21 -19.73 24.82 18.38
C GLY A 21 -20.36 23.59 19.04
N ARG A 22 -19.89 22.38 18.71
CA ARG A 22 -20.22 21.16 19.46
C ARG A 22 -18.99 20.73 20.25
N ASP A 23 -19.05 20.90 21.57
CA ASP A 23 -18.07 20.22 22.45
C ASP A 23 -18.35 18.72 22.40
N VAL A 24 -17.36 17.87 22.66
CA VAL A 24 -17.54 16.41 22.64
C VAL A 24 -17.06 15.83 23.97
N LEU A 25 -17.96 15.18 24.70
CA LEU A 25 -17.60 14.41 25.89
C LEU A 25 -17.14 13.01 25.46
N ARG A 26 -15.95 12.61 25.92
CA ARG A 26 -15.36 11.29 25.69
C ARG A 26 -15.52 10.42 26.93
N PHE A 27 -16.30 9.35 26.81
CA PHE A 27 -16.43 8.31 27.82
C PHE A 27 -15.68 7.06 27.38
N ASN A 28 -15.04 6.36 28.31
CA ASN A 28 -14.37 5.09 28.04
C ASN A 28 -15.10 3.93 28.74
N GLY A 29 -14.74 2.69 28.38
CA GLY A 29 -15.33 1.49 28.98
C GLY A 29 -15.25 1.44 30.51
N LYS A 30 -14.22 2.04 31.13
CA LYS A 30 -14.11 2.15 32.59
C LYS A 30 -15.17 3.09 33.17
N CYS A 31 -15.41 4.23 32.53
CA CYS A 31 -16.46 5.15 32.93
C CYS A 31 -17.84 4.48 32.80
N ILE A 32 -18.07 3.71 31.74
CA ILE A 32 -19.32 2.96 31.56
C ILE A 32 -19.47 1.88 32.64
N SER A 33 -18.41 1.13 32.95
CA SER A 33 -18.43 0.17 34.07
C SER A 33 -18.81 0.85 35.39
N HIS A 34 -18.24 2.02 35.66
CA HIS A 34 -18.52 2.79 36.87
C HIS A 34 -19.96 3.31 36.91
N LEU A 35 -20.50 3.81 35.79
CA LEU A 35 -21.90 4.20 35.69
C LEU A 35 -22.83 2.99 35.90
N LEU A 36 -22.45 1.81 35.42
CA LEU A 36 -23.20 0.58 35.65
C LEU A 36 -23.12 0.11 37.11
N ASP A 37 -21.99 0.29 37.80
CA ASP A 37 -21.88 0.08 39.26
C ASP A 37 -22.89 0.98 39.99
N LEU A 38 -22.88 2.28 39.70
CA LEU A 38 -23.79 3.26 40.31
C LEU A 38 -25.26 3.01 39.94
N SER A 39 -25.53 2.50 38.74
CA SER A 39 -26.89 2.21 38.28
C SER A 39 -27.59 1.16 39.13
N THR A 40 -26.86 0.36 39.94
CA THR A 40 -27.45 -0.58 40.89
C THR A 40 -28.29 0.10 41.98
N GLU A 41 -28.04 1.39 42.26
CA GLU A 41 -28.76 2.18 43.25
C GLU A 41 -30.03 2.83 42.70
N VAL A 42 -30.26 2.77 41.39
CA VAL A 42 -31.39 3.40 40.71
C VAL A 42 -32.24 2.34 40.03
N PRO A 43 -33.55 2.24 40.32
CA PRO A 43 -34.43 1.30 39.63
C PRO A 43 -34.68 1.75 38.18
N PHE A 44 -34.52 0.83 37.23
CA PHE A 44 -34.89 1.03 35.83
C PHE A 44 -36.08 0.16 35.41
N GLU A 45 -36.56 0.38 34.18
CA GLU A 45 -37.55 -0.46 33.51
C GLU A 45 -37.03 -1.91 33.38
N GLN A 46 -37.96 -2.88 33.36
CA GLN A 46 -37.63 -4.32 33.48
C GLN A 46 -36.75 -4.83 32.32
N ASP A 47 -36.91 -4.27 31.13
CA ASP A 47 -36.09 -4.54 29.95
C ASP A 47 -34.65 -4.07 30.16
N VAL A 48 -34.44 -2.89 30.74
CA VAL A 48 -33.10 -2.36 31.07
C VAL A 48 -32.43 -3.20 32.16
N GLU A 49 -33.15 -3.54 33.23
CA GLU A 49 -32.63 -4.38 34.32
C GLU A 49 -32.21 -5.77 33.85
N SER A 50 -32.87 -6.32 32.82
CA SER A 50 -32.50 -7.62 32.24
C SER A 50 -31.14 -7.63 31.53
N VAL A 51 -30.69 -6.48 31.02
CA VAL A 51 -29.46 -6.36 30.20
C VAL A 51 -28.27 -5.83 31.03
N LYS A 52 -28.54 -5.06 32.08
CA LYS A 52 -27.56 -4.40 32.95
C LYS A 52 -26.49 -5.35 33.52
N PRO A 53 -26.80 -6.56 34.06
CA PRO A 53 -25.77 -7.48 34.54
C PRO A 53 -24.78 -7.94 33.46
N ALA A 54 -25.27 -8.19 32.25
CA ALA A 54 -24.43 -8.64 31.14
C ALA A 54 -23.51 -7.52 30.64
N LEU A 55 -24.02 -6.28 30.56
CA LEU A 55 -23.21 -5.11 30.22
C LEU A 55 -22.16 -4.82 31.29
N HIS A 56 -22.54 -4.91 32.56
CA HIS A 56 -21.63 -4.71 33.68
C HIS A 56 -20.47 -5.70 33.64
N ALA A 57 -20.77 -7.00 33.52
CA ALA A 57 -19.74 -8.04 33.38
C ALA A 57 -18.83 -7.77 32.17
N PHE A 58 -19.40 -7.41 31.02
CA PHE A 58 -18.66 -7.11 29.80
C PHE A 58 -17.66 -5.95 29.99
N PHE A 59 -18.11 -4.81 30.52
CA PHE A 59 -17.24 -3.64 30.70
C PHE A 59 -16.27 -3.81 31.86
N ARG A 60 -16.68 -4.45 32.96
CA ARG A 60 -15.81 -4.74 34.10
C ARG A 60 -14.62 -5.61 33.67
N ASP A 61 -14.88 -6.70 32.97
CA ASP A 61 -13.82 -7.64 32.57
C ASP A 61 -12.85 -7.03 31.55
N ARG A 62 -13.33 -6.10 30.72
CA ARG A 62 -12.51 -5.35 29.74
C ARG A 62 -11.85 -4.09 30.31
N SER A 63 -12.35 -3.56 31.43
CA SER A 63 -11.80 -2.37 32.09
C SER A 63 -10.55 -2.63 32.95
N LYS A 64 -10.22 -3.91 33.16
CA LYS A 64 -8.96 -4.35 33.79
C LYS A 64 -7.79 -4.10 32.83
N MET A 65 -7.44 -2.82 32.65
CA MET A 65 -6.29 -2.41 31.84
C MET A 65 -5.00 -2.96 32.46
N ALA A 66 -4.08 -3.44 31.62
CA ALA A 66 -2.73 -3.77 32.09
C ALA A 66 -2.04 -2.49 32.60
N ALA A 67 -1.23 -2.60 33.66
CA ALA A 67 -0.62 -1.45 34.34
C ALA A 67 0.21 -0.54 33.40
N ASP A 68 0.71 -1.07 32.28
CA ASP A 68 1.52 -0.35 31.29
C ASP A 68 0.71 0.38 30.20
N GLU A 69 -0.61 0.17 30.09
CA GLU A 69 -1.42 0.83 29.05
C GLU A 69 -1.62 2.33 29.31
N ARG A 70 -1.41 2.82 30.56
CA ARG A 70 -1.37 4.26 30.87
C ARG A 70 -0.23 5.01 30.18
N LYS A 71 0.79 4.30 29.70
CA LYS A 71 1.93 4.85 28.95
C LYS A 71 1.78 4.71 27.44
N MET A 72 0.71 4.08 26.94
CA MET A 72 0.43 4.05 25.50
C MET A 72 0.10 5.48 25.07
N LYS A 73 1.11 6.17 24.53
CA LYS A 73 0.91 7.43 23.81
C LYS A 73 -0.21 7.20 22.80
N LEU A 74 -1.11 8.18 22.73
CA LEU A 74 -2.24 8.23 21.80
C LEU A 74 -1.82 7.72 20.40
N HIS A 75 -2.49 6.64 20.01
CA HIS A 75 -2.53 5.95 18.70
C HIS A 75 -1.37 5.03 18.28
N HIS A 76 -1.81 3.89 17.73
CA HIS A 76 -1.03 3.01 16.88
C HIS A 76 -1.14 3.54 15.44
N GLY A 77 -0.05 4.02 14.84
CA GLY A 77 0.00 4.53 13.45
C GLY A 77 -0.23 3.50 12.33
N ASN A 78 -1.12 2.51 12.53
CA ASN A 78 -1.40 1.41 11.61
C ASN A 78 -2.92 1.26 11.35
N PHE A 79 -3.66 2.35 11.17
CA PHE A 79 -5.12 2.33 10.96
C PHE A 79 -5.53 1.63 9.66
N SER A 80 -4.81 1.84 8.58
CA SER A 80 -5.04 1.19 7.29
C SER A 80 -4.96 -0.34 7.42
N THR A 81 -4.08 -0.85 8.29
CA THR A 81 -3.98 -2.28 8.59
C THR A 81 -5.23 -2.79 9.28
N VAL A 82 -5.72 -2.07 10.31
CA VAL A 82 -6.96 -2.42 11.00
C VAL A 82 -8.14 -2.43 10.02
N VAL A 83 -8.21 -1.44 9.12
CA VAL A 83 -9.24 -1.39 8.06
C VAL A 83 -9.15 -2.64 7.19
N ALA A 84 -7.95 -3.01 6.72
CA ALA A 84 -7.75 -4.20 5.89
C ALA A 84 -8.18 -5.50 6.61
N GLU A 85 -7.76 -5.68 7.86
CA GLU A 85 -8.05 -6.87 8.66
C GLU A 85 -9.54 -7.02 8.94
N VAL A 86 -10.20 -5.96 9.41
CA VAL A 86 -11.62 -6.00 9.77
C VAL A 86 -12.51 -6.18 8.53
N PHE A 87 -12.17 -5.56 7.40
CA PHE A 87 -12.92 -5.78 6.17
C PHE A 87 -12.74 -7.19 5.60
N ALA A 88 -11.59 -7.84 5.84
CA ALA A 88 -11.35 -9.23 5.50
C ALA A 88 -12.11 -10.23 6.40
N MET A 89 -12.65 -9.81 7.54
CA MET A 89 -13.46 -10.68 8.40
C MET A 89 -14.80 -11.02 7.74
N GLU A 90 -15.21 -12.29 7.85
CA GLU A 90 -16.55 -12.75 7.49
C GLU A 90 -17.54 -12.38 8.61
N ALA A 91 -17.96 -11.11 8.64
CA ALA A 91 -19.05 -10.69 9.50
C ALA A 91 -20.39 -11.01 8.80
N GLY A 92 -21.08 -12.04 9.28
CA GLY A 92 -22.44 -12.35 8.85
C GLY A 92 -23.46 -11.63 9.73
N GLY A 93 -24.30 -10.77 9.13
CA GLY A 93 -25.47 -10.21 9.82
C GLY A 93 -26.57 -11.26 10.01
N ASP A 94 -27.71 -10.85 10.59
CA ASP A 94 -28.83 -11.76 10.88
C ASP A 94 -29.32 -12.50 9.61
N PRO A 95 -29.30 -13.85 9.60
CA PRO A 95 -29.72 -14.65 8.44
C PRO A 95 -31.20 -14.48 8.08
N ARG A 96 -32.01 -13.90 8.96
CA ARG A 96 -33.45 -13.65 8.76
C ARG A 96 -33.73 -12.39 7.95
N ILE A 97 -32.74 -11.51 7.80
CA ILE A 97 -32.85 -10.23 7.08
C ILE A 97 -32.42 -10.44 5.60
N PRO A 98 -33.00 -9.72 4.61
CA PRO A 98 -32.57 -9.77 3.22
C PRO A 98 -31.06 -9.56 3.04
N ALA A 99 -30.47 -10.22 2.03
CA ALA A 99 -29.03 -10.28 1.84
C ALA A 99 -28.37 -8.89 1.74
N GLU A 100 -28.94 -7.97 0.96
CA GLU A 100 -28.39 -6.62 0.77
C GLU A 100 -28.39 -5.79 2.06
N GLN A 101 -29.45 -5.90 2.86
CA GLN A 101 -29.55 -5.23 4.15
C GLN A 101 -28.61 -5.86 5.18
N ARG A 102 -28.46 -7.19 5.15
CA ARG A 102 -27.50 -7.93 5.98
C ARG A 102 -26.06 -7.52 5.70
N GLU A 103 -25.71 -7.31 4.43
CA GLU A 103 -24.39 -6.80 4.05
C GLU A 103 -24.18 -5.36 4.52
N ALA A 104 -25.20 -4.51 4.39
CA ALA A 104 -25.12 -3.13 4.86
C ALA A 104 -24.92 -3.07 6.38
N ASP A 105 -25.65 -3.89 7.14
CA ASP A 105 -25.50 -4.02 8.59
C ASP A 105 -24.11 -4.51 8.98
N ALA A 106 -23.62 -5.58 8.33
CA ALA A 106 -22.25 -6.08 8.53
C ALA A 106 -21.18 -5.02 8.24
N ARG A 107 -21.38 -4.14 7.25
CA ARG A 107 -20.47 -3.02 6.96
C ARG A 107 -20.50 -1.96 8.06
N LYS A 108 -21.68 -1.62 8.59
CA LYS A 108 -21.83 -0.69 9.73
C LYS A 108 -21.11 -1.24 10.97
N ASP A 109 -21.24 -2.53 11.23
CA ASP A 109 -20.52 -3.22 12.31
C ASP A 109 -19.01 -3.19 12.12
N LYS A 110 -18.51 -3.46 10.90
CA LYS A 110 -17.09 -3.34 10.57
C LYS A 110 -16.57 -1.92 10.81
N ILE A 111 -17.29 -0.90 10.36
CA ILE A 111 -16.94 0.51 10.61
C ILE A 111 -16.89 0.78 12.11
N ALA A 112 -17.89 0.33 12.87
CA ALA A 112 -17.95 0.51 14.31
C ALA A 112 -16.78 -0.20 15.04
N ILE A 113 -16.38 -1.39 14.60
CA ILE A 113 -15.19 -2.09 15.11
C ILE A 113 -13.94 -1.27 14.84
N ILE A 114 -13.79 -0.77 13.61
CA ILE A 114 -12.63 0.04 13.19
C ILE A 114 -12.58 1.31 14.03
N LEU A 115 -13.61 2.15 14.03
CA LEU A 115 -13.64 3.40 14.79
C LEU A 115 -13.37 3.23 16.29
N ASN A 116 -13.83 2.12 16.90
CA ASN A 116 -13.46 1.78 18.28
C ASN A 116 -11.98 1.42 18.43
N THR A 117 -11.50 0.53 17.56
CA THR A 117 -10.10 0.08 17.56
C THR A 117 -9.16 1.26 17.34
N MET A 118 -9.61 2.25 16.57
CA MET A 118 -8.89 3.49 16.29
C MET A 118 -9.04 4.54 17.39
N GLU A 119 -9.85 4.28 18.41
CA GLU A 119 -10.20 5.24 19.48
C GLU A 119 -10.94 6.51 19.02
N CYS A 120 -11.38 6.56 17.77
CA CYS A 120 -12.20 7.64 17.20
C CYS A 120 -13.66 7.60 17.69
N GLY A 121 -14.04 6.54 18.41
CA GLY A 121 -15.31 6.41 19.11
C GLY A 121 -16.47 5.85 18.29
N LEU A 122 -17.48 5.34 19.00
CA LEU A 122 -18.74 4.85 18.44
C LEU A 122 -19.75 5.98 18.26
N THR A 123 -19.70 6.69 17.14
CA THR A 123 -20.83 7.54 16.76
C THR A 123 -21.29 7.21 15.36
N ILE A 124 -22.19 6.23 15.28
CA ILE A 124 -23.04 6.06 14.10
C ILE A 124 -24.04 7.22 14.16
N SER A 125 -23.90 8.21 13.27
CA SER A 125 -24.86 9.32 13.17
C SER A 125 -26.29 8.75 13.06
N GLU A 126 -27.30 9.45 13.56
CA GLU A 126 -28.71 8.97 13.52
C GLU A 126 -29.12 8.52 12.12
N ARG A 127 -28.65 9.23 11.09
CA ARG A 127 -28.80 8.85 9.69
C ARG A 127 -28.39 7.39 9.43
N PHE A 128 -27.23 6.96 9.90
CA PHE A 128 -26.72 5.60 9.67
C PHE A 128 -27.42 4.52 10.51
N ARG A 129 -28.32 4.88 11.44
CA ARG A 129 -29.21 3.92 12.11
C ARG A 129 -30.35 3.47 11.20
N ASP A 130 -30.67 4.23 10.15
CA ASP A 130 -31.67 3.84 9.17
C ASP A 130 -31.21 2.57 8.41
N PRO A 131 -31.98 1.47 8.46
CA PRO A 131 -31.67 0.24 7.72
C PRO A 131 -31.65 0.43 6.20
N MET A 132 -32.33 1.45 5.67
CA MET A 132 -32.43 1.73 4.24
C MET A 132 -31.19 2.44 3.67
N ILE A 133 -30.27 2.89 4.53
CA ILE A 133 -29.02 3.51 4.07
C ILE A 133 -27.97 2.43 3.81
N HIS A 134 -27.71 2.21 2.53
CA HIS A 134 -26.70 1.28 2.04
C HIS A 134 -25.37 2.02 1.79
N LEU A 135 -24.35 1.67 2.56
CA LEU A 135 -22.98 2.09 2.29
C LEU A 135 -22.30 1.07 1.37
N SER A 136 -21.76 1.55 0.26
CA SER A 136 -20.91 0.71 -0.60
C SER A 136 -19.56 0.47 0.07
N GLN A 137 -18.96 -0.69 -0.18
CA GLN A 137 -17.64 -1.01 0.36
C GLN A 137 -16.56 -0.02 -0.09
N ASN A 138 -16.66 0.51 -1.33
CA ASN A 138 -15.73 1.49 -1.85
C ASN A 138 -15.82 2.82 -1.10
N GLN A 139 -17.04 3.27 -0.79
CA GLN A 139 -17.25 4.48 0.01
C GLN A 139 -16.69 4.29 1.43
N CYS A 140 -16.92 3.14 2.05
CA CYS A 140 -16.34 2.84 3.36
C CYS A 140 -14.80 2.90 3.33
N TYR A 141 -14.17 2.29 2.33
CA TYR A 141 -12.70 2.37 2.20
C TYR A 141 -12.23 3.80 2.00
N GLN A 142 -12.88 4.57 1.13
CA GLN A 142 -12.51 5.96 0.91
C GLN A 142 -12.53 6.76 2.22
N ASP A 143 -13.66 6.73 2.94
CA ASP A 143 -13.85 7.54 4.15
C ASP A 143 -12.91 7.09 5.28
N LEU A 144 -12.73 5.77 5.47
CA LEU A 144 -11.85 5.23 6.51
C LEU A 144 -10.36 5.49 6.21
N MET A 145 -9.96 5.48 4.95
CA MET A 145 -8.58 5.78 4.56
C MET A 145 -8.27 7.27 4.65
N LEU A 146 -9.25 8.14 4.36
CA LEU A 146 -9.13 9.58 4.64
C LEU A 146 -9.06 9.85 6.14
N LEU A 147 -9.84 9.14 6.94
CA LEU A 147 -9.74 9.22 8.41
C LEU A 147 -8.38 8.72 8.90
N SER A 148 -7.85 7.64 8.32
CA SER A 148 -6.51 7.13 8.63
C SER A 148 -5.43 8.17 8.31
N LEU A 149 -5.53 8.84 7.15
CA LEU A 149 -4.63 9.94 6.78
C LEU A 149 -4.75 11.14 7.72
N ALA A 150 -5.97 11.54 8.09
CA ALA A 150 -6.20 12.62 9.06
C ALA A 150 -5.65 12.28 10.44
N ALA A 151 -5.63 11.00 10.80
CA ALA A 151 -5.00 10.48 12.01
C ALA A 151 -3.50 10.18 11.82
N GLN A 152 -2.89 10.74 10.76
CA GLN A 152 -1.45 10.71 10.48
C GLN A 152 -0.88 9.29 10.24
N ASP A 153 -1.69 8.37 9.73
CA ASP A 153 -1.22 7.03 9.36
C ASP A 153 -0.51 7.04 7.99
N PRO A 154 0.81 6.71 7.92
CA PRO A 154 1.54 6.60 6.66
C PRO A 154 1.00 5.50 5.73
N GLY A 155 0.39 4.45 6.28
CA GLY A 155 -0.22 3.35 5.55
C GLY A 155 -1.35 3.83 4.62
N ALA A 156 -2.05 4.90 4.99
CA ALA A 156 -3.09 5.50 4.16
C ALA A 156 -2.59 5.95 2.78
N LEU A 157 -1.33 6.40 2.71
CA LEU A 157 -0.68 6.82 1.46
C LEU A 157 -0.04 5.64 0.70
N CYS A 158 0.16 4.50 1.36
CA CYS A 158 0.97 3.38 0.87
C CYS A 158 0.15 2.14 0.49
N SER A 159 -1.17 2.16 0.58
CA SER A 159 -1.99 0.98 0.26
C SER A 159 -1.84 0.49 -1.17
N VAL A 160 -1.69 -0.84 -1.34
CA VAL A 160 -1.38 -1.47 -2.64
C VAL A 160 -2.48 -2.36 -3.21
N GLY A 161 -3.71 -2.29 -2.68
CA GLY A 161 -4.85 -3.02 -3.23
C GLY A 161 -5.39 -2.41 -4.53
N ALA A 162 -6.62 -2.76 -4.88
CA ALA A 162 -7.26 -2.25 -6.09
C ALA A 162 -7.53 -0.74 -5.97
N PRO A 163 -7.41 0.05 -7.05
CA PRO A 163 -7.78 1.47 -7.02
C PRO A 163 -9.29 1.60 -6.79
N LEU A 164 -9.71 2.51 -5.90
CA LEU A 164 -11.12 2.71 -5.61
C LEU A 164 -11.81 3.44 -6.77
N PRO A 165 -12.85 2.87 -7.40
CA PRO A 165 -13.56 3.55 -8.48
C PRO A 165 -14.44 4.68 -7.93
N ILE A 166 -14.35 5.86 -8.55
CA ILE A 166 -15.29 6.98 -8.36
C ILE A 166 -16.42 6.86 -9.40
N THR A 167 -16.05 6.56 -10.64
CA THR A 167 -16.96 6.21 -11.74
C THR A 167 -16.40 4.99 -12.46
N ASP A 168 -17.10 4.49 -13.49
CA ASP A 168 -16.60 3.41 -14.35
C ASP A 168 -15.28 3.75 -15.04
N HIS A 169 -14.96 5.04 -15.16
CA HIS A 169 -13.81 5.55 -15.88
C HIS A 169 -12.82 6.33 -15.01
N VAL A 170 -13.16 6.72 -13.79
CA VAL A 170 -12.28 7.52 -12.92
C VAL A 170 -12.08 6.78 -11.61
N HIS A 171 -10.82 6.64 -11.19
CA HIS A 171 -10.46 6.05 -9.90
C HIS A 171 -9.89 7.13 -8.98
N SER A 172 -10.01 6.89 -7.69
CA SER A 172 -9.36 7.68 -6.64
C SER A 172 -7.86 7.40 -6.61
N TRP A 173 -7.08 8.34 -6.07
CA TRP A 173 -5.68 8.12 -5.69
C TRP A 173 -5.55 7.19 -4.47
N ILE A 174 -6.66 6.98 -3.73
CA ILE A 174 -6.78 6.04 -2.62
C ILE A 174 -7.03 4.64 -3.16
N TYR A 175 -6.25 3.68 -2.67
CA TYR A 175 -6.34 2.27 -3.04
C TYR A 175 -6.88 1.48 -1.86
N THR A 176 -7.57 0.37 -2.13
CA THR A 176 -8.07 -0.53 -1.10
C THR A 176 -6.92 -1.00 -0.21
N PRO A 177 -7.05 -0.92 1.12
CA PRO A 177 -6.02 -1.40 2.01
C PRO A 177 -5.97 -2.92 2.02
N THR A 178 -4.77 -3.48 2.17
CA THR A 178 -4.53 -4.91 2.25
C THR A 178 -3.67 -5.25 3.46
N VAL A 179 -3.79 -6.47 3.97
CA VAL A 179 -2.94 -6.95 5.08
C VAL A 179 -1.44 -6.95 4.73
N SER A 180 -1.09 -6.90 3.43
CA SER A 180 0.30 -6.76 2.98
C SER A 180 0.85 -5.34 3.01
N ASP A 181 -0.01 -4.34 3.27
CA ASP A 181 0.36 -2.93 3.34
C ASP A 181 1.15 -2.62 4.61
N SER A 182 0.89 -3.36 5.69
CA SER A 182 1.52 -3.27 7.01
C SER A 182 3.03 -3.57 7.02
N GLY A 183 3.59 -3.96 5.88
CA GLY A 183 4.98 -4.41 5.76
C GLY A 183 5.22 -5.80 6.34
N LEU A 184 6.49 -6.13 6.63
CA LEU A 184 6.87 -7.38 7.30
C LEU A 184 6.79 -7.28 8.84
N ASN A 185 6.45 -6.10 9.37
CA ASN A 185 6.52 -5.76 10.79
C ASN A 185 5.13 -5.43 11.36
N ASN A 186 4.18 -6.37 11.27
CA ASN A 186 2.84 -6.23 11.86
C ASN A 186 2.86 -5.95 13.38
N THR A 187 4.02 -6.08 14.03
CA THR A 187 4.21 -5.88 15.47
C THR A 187 4.77 -4.50 15.85
N LYS A 188 5.35 -3.74 14.91
CA LYS A 188 5.90 -2.40 15.19
C LYS A 188 4.86 -1.35 14.83
N THR A 189 4.47 -0.54 15.82
CA THR A 189 3.72 0.69 15.56
C THR A 189 4.56 1.61 14.69
N LEU A 190 4.05 2.02 13.54
CA LEU A 190 4.73 3.01 12.69
C LEU A 190 4.65 4.39 13.33
N GLN A 191 5.68 5.21 13.11
CA GLN A 191 5.63 6.62 13.51
C GLN A 191 4.53 7.35 12.73
N HIS A 192 3.83 8.26 13.39
CA HIS A 192 2.88 9.14 12.71
C HIS A 192 3.57 10.02 11.69
N LEU A 193 2.83 10.40 10.65
CA LEU A 193 3.23 11.44 9.71
C LEU A 193 3.52 12.75 10.47
N PRO A 194 4.48 13.58 10.01
CA PRO A 194 4.82 14.83 10.68
C PRO A 194 3.63 15.78 10.82
N ASP A 195 3.48 16.44 11.99
CA ASP A 195 2.37 17.38 12.28
C ASP A 195 2.26 18.54 11.30
N ARG A 196 3.38 18.95 10.68
CA ARG A 196 3.45 20.05 9.71
C ARG A 196 3.49 19.57 8.26
N ALA A 197 2.95 18.38 7.99
CA ALA A 197 2.85 17.87 6.63
C ALA A 197 1.90 18.75 5.79
N ASN A 198 2.39 19.29 4.68
CA ASN A 198 1.57 20.02 3.70
C ASN A 198 0.74 19.01 2.89
N ILE A 199 -0.42 18.61 3.43
CA ILE A 199 -1.35 17.71 2.76
C ILE A 199 -2.69 18.40 2.63
N ALA A 200 -3.16 18.55 1.40
CA ALA A 200 -4.53 18.95 1.12
C ALA A 200 -5.22 17.87 0.29
N VAL A 201 -6.44 17.50 0.67
CA VAL A 201 -7.29 16.60 -0.12
C VAL A 201 -8.51 17.41 -0.53
N SER A 202 -8.85 17.36 -1.82
CA SER A 202 -10.03 18.04 -2.33
C SER A 202 -10.53 17.36 -3.61
N THR A 203 -11.57 17.93 -4.20
CA THR A 203 -12.15 17.46 -5.45
C THR A 203 -12.00 18.53 -6.53
N ASN A 204 -11.73 18.11 -7.77
CA ASN A 204 -11.77 18.97 -8.93
C ASN A 204 -12.81 18.39 -9.90
N GLY A 205 -14.00 18.99 -9.93
CA GLY A 205 -15.17 18.40 -10.57
C GLY A 205 -15.55 17.07 -9.92
N THR A 206 -15.50 15.98 -10.67
CA THR A 206 -15.84 14.62 -10.21
C THR A 206 -14.63 13.82 -9.74
N GLU A 207 -13.42 14.38 -9.78
CA GLU A 207 -12.19 13.63 -9.44
C GLU A 207 -11.65 14.04 -8.09
N HIS A 208 -11.12 13.08 -7.34
CA HIS A 208 -10.43 13.33 -6.08
C HIS A 208 -8.94 13.53 -6.36
N PHE A 209 -8.33 14.49 -5.66
CA PHE A 209 -6.88 14.67 -5.66
C PHE A 209 -6.34 14.80 -4.24
N ILE A 210 -5.05 14.47 -4.11
CA ILE A 210 -4.24 14.85 -2.97
C ILE A 210 -3.15 15.79 -3.45
N GLN A 211 -2.87 16.83 -2.68
CA GLN A 211 -1.82 17.79 -2.92
C GLN A 211 -0.79 17.68 -1.82
N LEU A 212 0.46 17.41 -2.19
CA LEU A 212 1.57 17.23 -1.26
C LEU A 212 2.92 17.45 -1.94
N ASP A 213 3.98 17.56 -1.15
CA ASP A 213 5.33 17.72 -1.65
C ASP A 213 5.92 16.37 -2.12
N LEU A 214 6.45 16.33 -3.33
CA LEU A 214 6.99 15.13 -3.96
C LEU A 214 8.48 15.28 -4.22
N LYS A 215 9.23 14.23 -3.89
CA LYS A 215 10.63 14.09 -4.29
C LYS A 215 10.74 13.13 -5.46
N PHE A 216 11.02 13.67 -6.64
CA PHE A 216 11.18 12.88 -7.85
C PHE A 216 12.54 12.19 -7.87
N LEU A 217 12.57 10.93 -8.30
CA LEU A 217 13.84 10.28 -8.62
C LEU A 217 14.38 10.94 -9.89
N LYS A 218 15.60 11.47 -9.83
CA LYS A 218 16.28 12.08 -10.98
C LYS A 218 16.47 10.99 -12.04
N SER A 219 15.52 10.84 -12.95
CA SER A 219 15.76 10.00 -14.13
C SER A 219 16.80 10.74 -14.95
N GLY A 220 18.07 10.37 -14.85
CA GLY A 220 19.07 10.78 -15.84
C GLY A 220 18.69 10.13 -17.17
N ARG A 221 17.67 10.69 -17.84
CA ARG A 221 16.98 10.14 -19.02
C ARG A 221 16.46 8.71 -18.80
N ARG A 222 15.21 8.44 -19.18
CA ARG A 222 14.69 7.07 -19.29
C ARG A 222 15.37 6.25 -20.41
N GLU A 223 16.55 6.67 -20.90
CA GLU A 223 17.34 6.07 -21.99
C GLU A 223 17.96 4.70 -21.61
N GLN A 224 17.81 4.24 -20.37
CA GLN A 224 18.40 2.97 -19.90
C GLN A 224 17.52 1.74 -20.16
N HIS A 225 16.43 1.93 -20.92
CA HIS A 225 15.72 0.85 -21.60
C HIS A 225 15.88 1.08 -23.13
N PRO A 226 16.43 0.13 -23.89
CA PRO A 226 16.77 -1.23 -23.49
C PRO A 226 17.93 -1.30 -22.49
N LEU A 227 17.85 -2.27 -21.58
CA LEU A 227 18.92 -2.58 -20.61
C LEU A 227 20.20 -3.01 -21.34
N ASP A 228 21.34 -2.94 -20.63
CA ASP A 228 22.64 -3.39 -21.14
C ASP A 228 22.54 -4.81 -21.74
N PRO A 229 22.85 -4.99 -23.04
CA PRO A 229 22.75 -6.28 -23.72
C PRO A 229 23.57 -7.39 -23.05
N ASP A 230 24.74 -7.05 -22.49
CA ASP A 230 25.62 -8.02 -21.84
C ASP A 230 25.01 -8.51 -20.52
N ALA A 231 24.47 -7.59 -19.72
CA ALA A 231 23.74 -7.93 -18.50
C ALA A 231 22.49 -8.77 -18.80
N LEU A 232 21.77 -8.46 -19.88
CA LEU A 232 20.62 -9.25 -20.33
C LEU A 232 21.01 -10.66 -20.77
N ALA A 233 22.09 -10.81 -21.54
CA ALA A 233 22.58 -12.12 -21.97
C ALA A 233 22.96 -12.97 -20.76
N LEU A 234 23.74 -12.42 -19.83
CA LEU A 234 24.12 -13.11 -18.60
C LEU A 234 22.90 -13.49 -17.74
N ALA A 235 21.91 -12.60 -17.63
CA ALA A 235 20.69 -12.89 -16.88
C ALA A 235 19.87 -14.05 -17.50
N ARG A 236 19.79 -14.12 -18.83
CA ARG A 236 19.13 -15.23 -19.55
C ARG A 236 19.82 -16.55 -19.25
N ASP A 237 21.15 -16.58 -19.39
CA ASP A 237 21.95 -17.77 -19.14
C ASP A 237 21.82 -18.23 -17.68
N PHE A 238 21.83 -17.28 -16.74
CA PHE A 238 21.65 -17.56 -15.32
C PHE A 238 20.29 -18.20 -15.03
N ILE A 239 19.21 -17.64 -15.56
CA ILE A 239 17.85 -18.17 -15.40
C ILE A 239 17.71 -19.54 -16.06
N ALA A 240 18.29 -19.75 -17.24
CA ALA A 240 18.29 -21.04 -17.92
C ALA A 240 18.94 -22.12 -17.05
N VAL A 241 20.11 -21.85 -16.49
CA VAL A 241 20.81 -22.75 -15.56
C VAL A 241 19.96 -23.03 -14.31
N CYS A 242 19.32 -22.00 -13.73
CA CYS A 242 18.43 -22.19 -12.58
C CYS A 242 17.21 -23.05 -12.92
N ASN A 243 16.65 -22.90 -14.11
CA ASN A 243 15.50 -23.69 -14.55
C ASN A 243 15.88 -25.16 -14.79
N GLU A 244 16.99 -25.40 -15.47
CA GLU A 244 17.54 -26.73 -15.74
C GLU A 244 17.87 -27.47 -14.45
N LYS A 245 18.67 -26.85 -13.57
CA LYS A 245 19.11 -27.43 -12.29
C LYS A 245 18.04 -27.33 -11.19
N LYS A 246 16.86 -26.79 -11.50
CA LYS A 246 15.75 -26.61 -10.56
C LYS A 246 16.11 -25.82 -9.29
N LEU A 247 16.96 -24.80 -9.43
CA LEU A 247 17.46 -23.96 -8.33
C LEU A 247 16.43 -22.90 -7.89
N GLY A 248 16.38 -22.64 -6.58
CA GLY A 248 15.43 -21.74 -5.93
C GLY A 248 14.61 -22.47 -4.85
N ARG A 249 14.41 -21.86 -3.68
CA ARG A 249 13.76 -22.57 -2.56
C ARG A 249 12.24 -22.60 -2.69
N ASN A 250 11.66 -21.53 -3.23
CA ASN A 250 10.21 -21.36 -3.35
C ASN A 250 9.76 -21.28 -4.82
N ARG A 251 10.32 -22.10 -5.71
CA ARG A 251 10.04 -22.05 -7.15
C ARG A 251 8.54 -22.12 -7.50
N LYS A 252 7.74 -22.85 -6.72
CA LYS A 252 6.28 -22.91 -6.89
C LYS A 252 5.58 -21.55 -6.70
N ARG A 253 6.22 -20.61 -6.02
CA ARG A 253 5.74 -19.24 -5.80
C ARG A 253 6.29 -18.25 -6.82
N TYR A 254 7.17 -18.68 -7.73
CA TYR A 254 7.68 -17.81 -8.78
C TYR A 254 6.58 -17.56 -9.81
N LEU A 255 6.49 -16.32 -10.27
CA LEU A 255 5.47 -15.87 -11.20
C LEU A 255 5.81 -16.17 -12.66
N MET A 256 6.97 -16.78 -12.95
CA MET A 256 7.44 -17.08 -14.32
C MET A 256 6.37 -17.80 -15.16
N HIS A 257 5.65 -18.75 -14.56
CA HIS A 257 4.59 -19.51 -15.24
C HIS A 257 3.19 -19.17 -14.73
N ASP A 258 3.03 -18.10 -13.96
CA ASP A 258 1.71 -17.69 -13.46
C ASP A 258 0.87 -17.11 -14.60
N ARG A 259 -0.24 -17.78 -14.93
CA ARG A 259 -1.09 -17.40 -16.06
C ARG A 259 -1.68 -16.00 -15.91
N LYS A 260 -2.04 -15.59 -14.70
CA LYS A 260 -2.65 -14.28 -14.44
C LYS A 260 -1.61 -13.18 -14.56
N ALA A 261 -0.42 -13.37 -14.00
CA ALA A 261 0.69 -12.44 -14.12
C ALA A 261 1.13 -12.29 -15.59
N ASN A 262 1.23 -13.40 -16.32
CA ASN A 262 1.56 -13.37 -17.75
C ASN A 262 0.51 -12.60 -18.58
N LEU A 263 -0.78 -12.77 -18.26
CA LEU A 263 -1.86 -12.01 -18.91
C LEU A 263 -1.76 -10.50 -18.60
N LEU A 264 -1.43 -10.14 -17.36
CA LEU A 264 -1.40 -8.75 -16.93
C LEU A 264 -0.14 -8.01 -17.38
N PHE A 265 1.02 -8.65 -17.34
CA PHE A 265 2.33 -7.98 -17.50
C PHE A 265 3.09 -8.39 -18.77
N GLY A 266 2.54 -9.29 -19.58
CA GLY A 266 3.27 -9.96 -20.65
C GLY A 266 4.17 -11.09 -20.09
N SER A 267 5.15 -11.54 -20.88
CA SER A 267 6.01 -12.67 -20.48
C SER A 267 6.69 -12.41 -19.14
N MET A 268 6.34 -13.20 -18.13
CA MET A 268 6.98 -13.09 -16.82
C MET A 268 8.43 -13.59 -16.88
N GLU A 269 8.77 -14.50 -17.79
CA GLU A 269 10.16 -14.91 -18.02
C GLU A 269 11.05 -13.73 -18.45
N GLU A 270 10.54 -12.85 -19.32
CA GLU A 270 11.22 -11.59 -19.67
C GLU A 270 11.38 -10.70 -18.44
N VAL A 271 10.31 -10.53 -17.64
CA VAL A 271 10.36 -9.70 -16.42
C VAL A 271 11.40 -10.21 -15.42
N TYR A 272 11.52 -11.53 -15.23
CA TYR A 272 12.57 -12.11 -14.38
C TYR A 272 13.96 -11.85 -14.94
N THR A 273 14.14 -12.02 -16.24
CA THR A 273 15.40 -11.76 -16.94
C THR A 273 15.85 -10.32 -16.79
N GLU A 274 14.97 -9.37 -17.12
CA GLU A 274 15.26 -7.94 -17.05
C GLU A 274 15.47 -7.49 -15.59
N THR A 275 14.75 -8.09 -14.63
CA THR A 275 14.95 -7.80 -13.20
C THR A 275 16.32 -8.27 -12.76
N LEU A 276 16.75 -9.48 -13.13
CA LEU A 276 18.09 -9.98 -12.82
C LEU A 276 19.17 -9.14 -13.52
N ALA A 277 18.96 -8.69 -14.75
CA ALA A 277 19.86 -7.75 -15.41
C ALA A 277 20.01 -6.43 -14.63
N CYS A 278 18.90 -5.88 -14.10
CA CYS A 278 18.97 -4.72 -13.20
C CYS A 278 19.80 -5.02 -11.94
N VAL A 279 19.67 -6.21 -11.34
CA VAL A 279 20.49 -6.62 -10.18
C VAL A 279 21.97 -6.68 -10.55
N LEU A 280 22.32 -7.23 -11.71
CA LEU A 280 23.71 -7.31 -12.20
C LEU A 280 24.31 -5.91 -12.43
N ILE A 281 23.54 -5.00 -13.03
CA ILE A 281 23.95 -3.60 -13.25
C ILE A 281 24.09 -2.85 -11.90
N CYS A 282 23.18 -3.09 -10.96
CA CYS A 282 23.22 -2.44 -9.66
C CYS A 282 24.40 -2.95 -8.82
N GLY A 283 24.68 -4.24 -8.88
CA GLY A 283 25.83 -4.89 -8.30
C GLY A 283 25.58 -5.49 -6.91
N PRO A 284 26.59 -6.18 -6.36
CA PRO A 284 26.49 -6.94 -5.12
C PRO A 284 26.20 -6.07 -3.88
N ASP A 285 26.80 -4.89 -3.79
CA ASP A 285 26.63 -3.99 -2.65
C ASP A 285 25.17 -3.52 -2.54
N TRP A 286 24.59 -3.13 -3.67
CA TRP A 286 23.17 -2.78 -3.75
C TRP A 286 22.26 -3.94 -3.33
N MET A 287 22.53 -5.18 -3.79
CA MET A 287 21.77 -6.35 -3.36
C MET A 287 21.89 -6.57 -1.85
N SER A 288 23.08 -6.40 -1.29
CA SER A 288 23.34 -6.52 0.14
C SER A 288 22.48 -5.54 0.94
N ASP A 289 22.51 -4.25 0.58
CA ASP A 289 21.72 -3.20 1.21
C ASP A 289 20.22 -3.54 1.20
N VAL A 290 19.68 -3.94 0.05
CA VAL A 290 18.26 -4.30 -0.07
C VAL A 290 17.92 -5.54 0.75
N CYS A 291 18.74 -6.59 0.71
CA CYS A 291 18.51 -7.83 1.47
C CYS A 291 18.45 -7.56 2.97
N GLN A 292 19.40 -6.79 3.49
CA GLN A 292 19.50 -6.44 4.90
C GLN A 292 18.31 -5.56 5.32
N ARG A 293 18.06 -4.49 4.57
CA ARG A 293 17.04 -3.49 4.92
C ARG A 293 15.63 -4.07 4.92
N TYR A 294 15.33 -4.94 3.96
CA TYR A 294 14.02 -5.60 3.88
C TYR A 294 13.95 -6.90 4.68
N SER A 295 15.01 -7.27 5.40
CA SER A 295 15.09 -8.51 6.17
C SER A 295 14.66 -9.74 5.35
N MET A 296 15.18 -9.84 4.12
CA MET A 296 14.85 -10.94 3.21
C MET A 296 15.17 -12.30 3.86
N SER A 297 14.30 -13.29 3.71
CA SER A 297 14.49 -14.60 4.33
C SER A 297 15.90 -15.17 4.08
N ARG A 298 16.60 -15.55 5.15
CA ARG A 298 17.97 -16.10 5.16
C ARG A 298 19.08 -15.18 4.65
N TRP A 299 18.85 -13.88 4.52
CA TRP A 299 19.92 -12.94 4.17
C TRP A 299 21.17 -13.13 5.04
N ARG A 300 21.01 -13.36 6.36
CA ARG A 300 22.15 -13.56 7.27
C ARG A 300 23.05 -14.76 6.94
N VAL A 301 22.53 -15.75 6.23
CA VAL A 301 23.23 -17.02 5.99
C VAL A 301 23.66 -17.15 4.52
N ASP A 302 22.80 -16.75 3.60
CA ASP A 302 22.97 -17.02 2.17
C ASP A 302 23.53 -15.80 1.40
N LEU A 303 23.46 -14.59 1.97
CA LEU A 303 23.86 -13.36 1.28
C LEU A 303 25.34 -13.32 0.92
N LYS A 304 26.22 -13.80 1.81
CA LYS A 304 27.67 -13.78 1.56
C LYS A 304 28.04 -14.53 0.28
N GLY A 305 27.55 -15.76 0.13
CA GLY A 305 27.82 -16.57 -1.07
C GLY A 305 27.21 -15.97 -2.34
N ALA A 306 26.02 -15.35 -2.23
CA ALA A 306 25.40 -14.66 -3.36
C ALA A 306 26.19 -13.42 -3.79
N VAL A 307 26.70 -12.64 -2.84
CA VAL A 307 27.59 -11.50 -3.11
C VAL A 307 28.88 -11.98 -3.80
N GLU A 308 29.53 -13.01 -3.27
CA GLU A 308 30.73 -13.60 -3.87
C GLU A 308 30.48 -14.08 -5.31
N LEU A 309 29.34 -14.72 -5.58
CA LEU A 309 28.95 -15.13 -6.92
C LEU A 309 28.76 -13.94 -7.86
N LEU A 310 28.05 -12.89 -7.44
CA LEU A 310 27.86 -11.68 -8.26
C LEU A 310 29.19 -10.96 -8.52
N VAL A 311 30.10 -10.92 -7.55
CA VAL A 311 31.46 -10.37 -7.73
C VAL A 311 32.24 -11.21 -8.74
N ALA A 312 32.21 -12.54 -8.65
CA ALA A 312 32.89 -13.42 -9.60
C ALA A 312 32.35 -13.25 -11.03
N LEU A 313 31.03 -13.17 -11.18
CA LEU A 313 30.38 -12.92 -12.47
C LEU A 313 30.78 -11.55 -13.05
N ARG A 314 30.83 -10.51 -12.20
CA ARG A 314 31.26 -9.17 -12.63
C ARG A 314 32.73 -9.14 -13.05
N ASN A 315 33.63 -9.73 -12.25
CA ASN A 315 35.07 -9.74 -12.50
C ASN A 315 35.45 -10.54 -13.75
N THR A 316 34.64 -11.52 -14.13
CA THR A 316 34.84 -12.35 -15.33
C THR A 316 34.04 -11.89 -16.53
N CYS A 317 33.36 -10.75 -16.45
CA CYS A 317 32.47 -10.25 -17.49
C CYS A 317 31.46 -11.32 -17.96
N GLY A 318 30.87 -12.04 -16.99
CA GLY A 318 29.88 -13.10 -17.24
C GLY A 318 30.45 -14.43 -17.73
N ARG A 319 31.78 -14.57 -17.88
CA ARG A 319 32.42 -15.80 -18.40
C ARG A 319 32.71 -16.86 -17.35
N TRP A 320 32.34 -16.65 -16.09
CA TRP A 320 32.53 -17.63 -15.02
C TRP A 320 31.68 -18.89 -15.27
N PRO A 321 32.28 -20.09 -15.35
CA PRO A 321 31.58 -21.29 -15.79
C PRO A 321 30.46 -21.72 -14.84
N SER A 322 29.30 -22.07 -15.39
CA SER A 322 28.09 -22.43 -14.62
C SER A 322 28.21 -23.70 -13.78
N GLN A 323 29.20 -24.55 -14.07
CA GLN A 323 29.54 -25.70 -13.23
C GLN A 323 30.24 -25.29 -11.92
N ALA A 324 30.89 -24.12 -11.90
CA ALA A 324 31.59 -23.60 -10.71
C ALA A 324 30.68 -22.73 -9.83
N TRP A 325 29.41 -22.52 -10.21
CA TRP A 325 28.48 -21.72 -9.43
C TRP A 325 28.04 -22.48 -8.18
N ASN A 326 28.10 -21.81 -7.03
CA ASN A 326 27.55 -22.36 -5.80
C ASN A 326 26.01 -22.39 -5.91
N GLU A 327 25.42 -23.59 -5.95
CA GLU A 327 23.98 -23.77 -6.15
C GLU A 327 23.11 -23.03 -5.12
N ARG A 328 23.58 -22.95 -3.87
CA ARG A 328 22.87 -22.26 -2.78
C ARG A 328 22.89 -20.75 -2.98
N ALA A 329 24.02 -20.18 -3.40
CA ALA A 329 24.14 -18.78 -3.77
C ALA A 329 23.25 -18.46 -4.98
N THR A 330 23.30 -19.29 -6.01
CA THR A 330 22.49 -19.18 -7.23
C THR A 330 20.99 -19.20 -6.92
N ALA A 331 20.56 -20.15 -6.08
CA ALA A 331 19.17 -20.24 -5.62
C ALA A 331 18.73 -18.99 -4.82
N PHE A 332 19.62 -18.43 -3.99
CA PHE A 332 19.33 -17.22 -3.22
C PHE A 332 19.18 -15.99 -4.12
N VAL A 333 20.00 -15.84 -5.16
CA VAL A 333 19.85 -14.76 -6.16
C VAL A 333 18.47 -14.85 -6.85
N MET A 334 18.02 -16.06 -7.22
CA MET A 334 16.67 -16.23 -7.79
C MET A 334 15.55 -15.93 -6.79
N ASP A 335 15.70 -16.34 -5.53
CA ASP A 335 14.75 -15.97 -4.47
C ASP A 335 14.71 -14.44 -4.27
N PHE A 336 15.84 -13.75 -4.42
CA PHE A 336 15.94 -12.29 -4.34
C PHE A 336 15.25 -11.60 -5.52
N VAL A 337 15.47 -12.06 -6.76
CA VAL A 337 14.75 -11.56 -7.94
C VAL A 337 13.24 -11.73 -7.77
N ASN A 338 12.80 -12.90 -7.33
CA ASN A 338 11.39 -13.15 -7.04
C ASN A 338 10.83 -12.21 -5.95
N PHE A 339 11.62 -11.94 -4.91
CA PHE A 339 11.26 -10.97 -3.87
C PHE A 339 11.04 -9.57 -4.44
N LEU A 340 11.94 -9.08 -5.30
CA LEU A 340 11.80 -7.78 -5.97
C LEU A 340 10.53 -7.71 -6.82
N ILE A 341 10.24 -8.76 -7.60
CA ILE A 341 9.07 -8.81 -8.48
C ILE A 341 7.76 -8.80 -7.69
N ILE A 342 7.63 -9.65 -6.67
CA ILE A 342 6.39 -9.73 -5.87
C ILE A 342 6.10 -8.42 -5.14
N ARG A 343 7.14 -7.71 -4.69
CA ARG A 343 7.01 -6.48 -3.89
C ARG A 343 7.03 -5.21 -4.76
N GLY A 344 7.55 -5.29 -5.97
CA GLY A 344 7.69 -4.18 -6.90
C GLY A 344 6.56 -4.10 -7.93
N LEU A 345 6.07 -5.22 -8.45
CA LEU A 345 4.98 -5.21 -9.42
C LEU A 345 3.64 -4.85 -8.76
N PRO A 346 2.84 -3.95 -9.37
CA PRO A 346 1.56 -3.51 -8.84
C PRO A 346 0.41 -4.50 -9.17
N SER A 347 0.60 -5.79 -8.92
CA SER A 347 -0.29 -6.89 -9.35
C SER A 347 -1.74 -6.81 -8.86
N ARG A 348 -2.00 -6.12 -7.75
CA ARG A 348 -3.35 -5.91 -7.22
C ARG A 348 -3.98 -4.58 -7.65
N GLN A 349 -3.18 -3.70 -8.24
CA GLN A 349 -3.57 -2.34 -8.61
C GLN A 349 -3.99 -2.27 -10.07
N ILE A 350 -3.44 -3.16 -10.90
CA ILE A 350 -3.71 -3.23 -12.33
C ILE A 350 -4.93 -4.13 -12.59
N LEU A 351 -5.89 -3.58 -13.34
CA LEU A 351 -7.12 -4.27 -13.73
C LEU A 351 -7.12 -4.77 -15.18
N ARG A 352 -6.16 -4.33 -16.00
CA ARG A 352 -6.07 -4.63 -17.45
C ARG A 352 -4.63 -4.95 -17.84
N PRO A 353 -4.40 -5.73 -18.90
CA PRO A 353 -3.06 -5.96 -19.42
C PRO A 353 -2.30 -4.64 -19.67
N GLU A 354 -1.18 -4.48 -19.01
CA GLU A 354 -0.27 -3.34 -19.10
C GLU A 354 1.13 -3.89 -18.85
N LYS A 355 2.04 -3.76 -19.83
CA LYS A 355 3.40 -4.28 -19.69
C LYS A 355 4.16 -3.39 -18.72
N TRP A 356 4.43 -3.90 -17.53
CA TRP A 356 5.35 -3.27 -16.58
C TRP A 356 6.72 -3.91 -16.71
N ARG A 357 7.75 -3.09 -16.75
CA ARG A 357 9.14 -3.50 -16.97
C ARG A 357 10.03 -2.95 -15.85
N PRO A 358 10.99 -3.74 -15.35
CA PRO A 358 11.93 -3.27 -14.36
C PRO A 358 12.83 -2.20 -14.99
N VAL A 359 13.11 -1.17 -14.22
CA VAL A 359 14.05 -0.11 -14.57
C VAL A 359 14.95 0.13 -13.38
N TRP A 360 16.22 0.39 -13.65
CA TRP A 360 17.11 0.97 -12.65
C TRP A 360 17.20 2.48 -12.89
N VAL A 361 17.27 3.25 -11.82
CA VAL A 361 17.32 4.71 -11.85
C VAL A 361 18.57 5.14 -11.09
N PRO A 362 19.57 5.75 -11.75
CA PRO A 362 20.72 6.32 -11.07
C PRO A 362 20.30 7.53 -10.26
N THR A 363 20.78 7.62 -9.03
CA THR A 363 20.63 8.75 -8.13
C THR A 363 21.99 9.42 -7.96
N ALA A 364 22.04 10.70 -7.63
CA ALA A 364 23.31 11.40 -7.42
C ALA A 364 23.73 11.26 -5.95
N PRO A 365 25.01 10.99 -5.61
CA PRO A 365 26.22 10.94 -6.45
C PRO A 365 26.65 9.51 -6.87
N GLY A 366 25.72 8.68 -7.35
CA GLY A 366 26.02 7.32 -7.84
C GLY A 366 25.20 6.20 -7.20
N GLY A 367 24.20 6.54 -6.38
CA GLY A 367 23.27 5.54 -5.84
C GLY A 367 22.36 4.97 -6.93
N LYS A 368 21.68 3.87 -6.63
CA LYS A 368 20.80 3.18 -7.57
C LYS A 368 19.48 2.78 -6.92
N VAL A 369 18.41 2.95 -7.69
CA VAL A 369 17.06 2.48 -7.35
C VAL A 369 16.59 1.50 -8.41
N VAL A 370 16.04 0.35 -8.01
CA VAL A 370 15.29 -0.53 -8.93
C VAL A 370 13.81 -0.39 -8.66
N THR A 371 13.02 -0.23 -9.71
CA THR A 371 11.56 -0.17 -9.65
C THR A 371 10.93 -0.73 -10.91
N PHE A 372 9.61 -0.79 -10.97
CA PHE A 372 8.85 -1.24 -12.12
C PHE A 372 8.00 -0.08 -12.63
N VAL A 373 7.94 0.09 -13.94
CA VAL A 373 7.15 1.14 -14.57
C VAL A 373 6.43 0.58 -15.80
N PRO A 374 5.28 1.16 -16.20
CA PRO A 374 4.68 0.86 -17.48
C PRO A 374 5.65 1.19 -18.62
N ASP A 375 5.72 0.25 -19.55
CA ASP A 375 6.35 0.42 -20.85
C ASP A 375 5.49 1.33 -21.75
N GLY A 376 6.12 1.97 -22.73
CA GLY A 376 5.42 2.77 -23.74
C GLY A 376 5.22 4.25 -23.43
N ASN A 377 5.38 4.73 -22.19
CA ASN A 377 5.36 6.17 -21.89
C ASN A 377 6.61 6.67 -21.14
N ARG A 378 7.53 7.27 -21.88
CA ARG A 378 8.79 7.85 -21.36
C ARG A 378 8.62 9.04 -20.39
N HIS A 379 7.43 9.62 -20.30
CA HIS A 379 7.14 10.75 -19.43
C HIS A 379 6.73 10.33 -18.01
N ILE A 380 6.55 9.03 -17.78
CA ILE A 380 6.31 8.50 -16.43
C ILE A 380 7.52 8.80 -15.53
N ARG A 381 7.25 9.21 -14.30
CA ARG A 381 8.24 9.60 -13.29
C ARG A 381 7.95 8.91 -11.95
N PRO A 382 8.92 8.16 -11.40
CA PRO A 382 8.83 7.69 -10.03
C PRO A 382 9.11 8.84 -9.05
N ALA A 383 8.30 8.96 -7.99
CA ALA A 383 8.47 9.95 -6.94
C ALA A 383 8.08 9.40 -5.57
N VAL A 384 8.62 9.97 -4.51
CA VAL A 384 8.26 9.63 -3.13
C VAL A 384 7.66 10.87 -2.47
N PRO A 385 6.45 10.79 -1.88
CA PRO A 385 5.95 11.84 -0.98
C PRO A 385 7.00 12.15 0.10
N THR A 386 7.37 13.42 0.28
CA THR A 386 8.46 13.81 1.20
C THR A 386 8.21 13.33 2.63
N ILE A 387 6.96 13.38 3.05
CA ILE A 387 6.46 12.90 4.34
C ILE A 387 6.64 11.38 4.55
N LEU A 388 6.88 10.61 3.48
CA LEU A 388 7.14 9.17 3.52
C LEU A 388 8.63 8.80 3.45
N VAL A 389 9.54 9.78 3.42
CA VAL A 389 10.99 9.53 3.32
C VAL A 389 11.56 8.92 4.61
N ASN A 390 10.85 9.01 5.74
CA ASN A 390 11.27 8.47 7.04
C ASN A 390 11.72 6.98 6.93
N PRO A 391 12.88 6.60 7.51
CA PRO A 391 13.36 5.23 7.55
C PRO A 391 12.37 4.21 8.13
N ASP A 392 11.51 4.59 9.06
CA ASP A 392 10.50 3.69 9.65
C ASP A 392 9.48 3.19 8.63
N TYR A 393 9.31 3.90 7.50
CA TYR A 393 8.37 3.55 6.43
C TYR A 393 8.99 2.71 5.31
N VAL A 394 10.22 2.26 5.47
CA VAL A 394 10.98 1.57 4.41
C VAL A 394 10.28 0.34 3.82
N HIS A 395 9.48 -0.35 4.63
CA HIS A 395 8.75 -1.55 4.21
C HIS A 395 7.43 -1.28 3.49
N LEU A 396 6.98 -0.02 3.47
CA LEU A 396 5.75 0.42 2.81
C LEU A 396 5.99 0.67 1.32
N ALA A 397 4.91 0.61 0.53
CA ALA A 397 4.92 0.94 -0.89
C ALA A 397 4.87 2.47 -1.12
N ARG A 398 5.93 3.15 -0.69
CA ARG A 398 6.04 4.61 -0.68
C ARG A 398 6.49 5.23 -2.01
N LEU A 399 6.87 4.41 -3.00
CA LEU A 399 7.23 4.91 -4.33
C LEU A 399 5.99 5.02 -5.19
N TRP A 400 5.68 6.22 -5.66
CA TRP A 400 4.56 6.51 -6.54
C TRP A 400 5.04 6.60 -7.99
N ILE A 401 4.37 5.88 -8.88
CA ILE A 401 4.62 5.90 -10.31
C ILE A 401 3.63 6.87 -10.94
N LEU A 402 4.13 8.01 -11.41
CA LEU A 402 3.31 9.15 -11.81
C LEU A 402 3.42 9.40 -13.31
N GLU A 403 2.32 9.84 -13.88
CA GLU A 403 2.23 10.27 -15.27
C GLU A 403 1.77 11.73 -15.34
N PRO A 404 2.43 12.58 -16.14
CA PRO A 404 2.09 14.00 -16.19
C PRO A 404 0.69 14.26 -16.76
N ARG A 405 0.04 15.31 -16.26
CA ARG A 405 -1.23 15.85 -16.74
C ARG A 405 -1.15 17.38 -16.96
N PRO A 406 -1.40 17.91 -18.18
CA PRO A 406 -1.68 17.19 -19.43
C PRO A 406 -0.43 16.47 -19.96
N TYR A 407 -0.64 15.51 -20.87
CA TYR A 407 0.48 14.86 -21.56
C TYR A 407 1.28 15.90 -22.34
N PRO A 408 2.61 15.96 -22.16
CA PRO A 408 3.45 16.83 -22.97
C PRO A 408 3.30 16.45 -24.44
N THR A 409 2.94 17.42 -25.28
CA THR A 409 2.87 17.25 -26.76
C THR A 409 4.26 17.18 -27.39
N GLU A 410 5.30 17.60 -26.67
CA GLU A 410 6.67 17.65 -27.17
C GLU A 410 7.61 16.68 -26.45
N ASN A 411 8.61 16.22 -27.21
CA ASN A 411 10.05 16.05 -26.88
C ASN A 411 10.65 16.33 -25.47
N LYS A 412 10.01 17.13 -24.62
CA LYS A 412 10.67 17.88 -23.54
C LYS A 412 10.94 17.02 -22.31
N ASP A 413 12.12 17.21 -21.71
CA ASP A 413 12.42 16.61 -20.41
C ASP A 413 11.63 17.33 -19.32
N LEU A 414 10.69 16.61 -18.70
CA LEU A 414 9.85 17.11 -17.61
C LEU A 414 10.67 17.53 -16.38
N ASN A 415 11.90 17.03 -16.23
CA ASN A 415 12.81 17.46 -15.17
C ASN A 415 13.26 18.91 -15.37
N LEU A 416 13.16 19.44 -16.60
CA LEU A 416 13.47 20.82 -16.96
C LEU A 416 12.22 21.70 -17.03
N ILE A 417 11.03 21.15 -16.76
CA ILE A 417 9.79 21.93 -16.70
C ILE A 417 9.51 22.26 -15.23
N PRO A 418 9.79 23.50 -14.80
CA PRO A 418 9.64 23.89 -13.38
C PRO A 418 8.18 23.82 -12.89
N ASN A 419 7.19 23.92 -13.78
CA ASN A 419 5.78 24.19 -13.40
C ASN A 419 4.79 23.06 -13.73
N HIS A 420 5.26 21.81 -13.81
CA HIS A 420 4.31 20.70 -13.95
C HIS A 420 3.72 20.36 -12.58
N GLU A 421 2.44 20.65 -12.36
CA GLU A 421 1.80 20.57 -11.03
C GLU A 421 0.83 19.40 -10.86
N GLU A 422 0.30 18.83 -11.94
CA GLU A 422 -0.73 17.77 -11.87
C GLU A 422 -0.22 16.41 -12.36
N TRP A 423 -0.59 15.33 -11.67
CA TRP A 423 -0.10 14.00 -11.98
C TRP A 423 -1.21 12.96 -11.86
N THR A 424 -1.16 11.94 -12.71
CA THR A 424 -1.97 10.73 -12.59
C THR A 424 -1.15 9.65 -11.88
N LEU A 425 -1.67 9.12 -10.78
CA LEU A 425 -1.07 7.99 -10.09
C LEU A 425 -1.34 6.70 -10.86
N LEU A 426 -0.29 6.12 -11.42
CA LEU A 426 -0.38 4.83 -12.10
C LEU A 426 -0.26 3.67 -11.11
N GLY A 427 0.59 3.78 -10.10
CA GLY A 427 0.75 2.72 -9.11
C GLY A 427 1.64 3.12 -7.97
N LYS A 428 1.64 2.27 -6.94
CA LYS A 428 2.46 2.40 -5.74
C LYS A 428 3.32 1.15 -5.60
N SER A 429 4.60 1.29 -5.34
CA SER A 429 5.53 0.17 -5.20
C SER A 429 6.48 0.38 -4.03
N VAL A 430 7.13 -0.71 -3.63
CA VAL A 430 8.27 -0.63 -2.71
C VAL A 430 9.45 0.05 -3.42
N LEU A 431 10.26 0.80 -2.66
CA LEU A 431 11.45 1.50 -3.14
C LEU A 431 12.72 0.68 -2.86
N PHE A 432 13.22 -0.07 -3.84
CA PHE A 432 14.48 -0.81 -3.68
C PHE A 432 15.67 0.10 -4.01
N SER A 433 16.42 0.50 -2.99
CA SER A 433 17.48 1.51 -3.07
C SER A 433 18.74 1.04 -2.34
N ASP A 434 19.90 1.59 -2.65
CA ASP A 434 21.09 1.52 -1.78
C ASP A 434 21.06 2.64 -0.72
N ASP A 435 21.98 2.58 0.24
CA ASP A 435 22.08 3.60 1.30
C ASP A 435 22.39 5.00 0.74
N LEU A 436 23.17 5.08 -0.35
CA LEU A 436 23.48 6.35 -1.02
C LEU A 436 22.22 7.03 -1.57
N SER A 437 21.36 6.28 -2.26
CA SER A 437 20.09 6.79 -2.78
C SER A 437 19.14 7.22 -1.67
N LEU A 438 19.12 6.50 -0.54
CA LEU A 438 18.31 6.89 0.61
C LEU A 438 18.82 8.17 1.26
N GLY A 439 20.14 8.32 1.40
CA GLY A 439 20.77 9.55 1.87
C GLY A 439 20.44 10.74 0.96
N GLN A 440 20.41 10.53 -0.36
CA GLN A 440 19.95 11.58 -1.28
C GLN A 440 18.45 11.85 -1.16
N LEU A 441 17.62 10.84 -0.90
CA LEU A 441 16.19 11.04 -0.68
C LEU A 441 15.90 11.84 0.59
N THR A 442 16.75 11.77 1.60
CA THR A 442 16.62 12.58 2.83
C THR A 442 17.28 13.96 2.74
N SER A 443 18.19 14.21 1.80
CA SER A 443 18.86 15.51 1.66
C SER A 443 17.93 16.62 1.15
N HIS A 444 18.26 17.88 1.45
CA HIS A 444 17.58 19.03 0.84
C HIS A 444 17.93 19.19 -0.66
N ASP A 445 19.09 18.68 -1.07
CA ASP A 445 19.54 18.66 -2.46
C ASP A 445 18.81 17.57 -3.25
N GLY A 446 17.73 17.92 -3.94
CA GLY A 446 16.98 16.98 -4.78
C GLY A 446 15.94 17.62 -5.69
N PHE A 447 15.29 16.79 -6.51
CA PHE A 447 14.16 17.17 -7.36
C PHE A 447 12.88 17.21 -6.52
N LEU A 448 12.90 18.05 -5.48
CA LEU A 448 11.73 18.39 -4.69
C LEU A 448 10.83 19.29 -5.51
N LYS A 449 9.56 18.92 -5.62
CA LYS A 449 8.50 19.79 -6.12
C LYS A 449 7.43 19.89 -5.06
N GLU A 450 7.16 21.11 -4.64
CA GLU A 450 6.17 21.39 -3.60
C GLU A 450 4.75 21.37 -4.18
N SER A 451 3.76 21.10 -3.33
CA SER A 451 2.34 21.30 -3.64
C SER A 451 1.85 20.64 -4.94
N GLN A 452 2.31 19.42 -5.21
CA GLN A 452 1.95 18.68 -6.42
C GLN A 452 0.60 17.99 -6.25
N LYS A 453 -0.32 18.18 -7.20
CA LYS A 453 -1.63 17.52 -7.22
C LYS A 453 -1.53 16.15 -7.88
N VAL A 454 -2.01 15.13 -7.19
CA VAL A 454 -2.02 13.74 -7.68
C VAL A 454 -3.45 13.22 -7.70
N PHE A 455 -3.89 12.80 -8.88
CA PHE A 455 -5.19 12.21 -9.18
C PHE A 455 -5.07 10.69 -9.35
N GLY A 456 -6.17 9.95 -9.24
CA GLY A 456 -6.20 8.54 -9.61
C GLY A 456 -6.30 8.30 -11.12
N ARG A 457 -6.19 7.03 -11.54
CA ARG A 457 -6.22 6.65 -12.96
C ARG A 457 -7.55 6.99 -13.63
N ARG A 458 -7.46 7.55 -14.83
CA ARG A 458 -8.55 7.58 -15.82
C ARG A 458 -8.48 6.35 -16.71
N ARG A 459 -9.61 5.67 -16.92
CA ARG A 459 -9.71 4.68 -18.00
C ARG A 459 -9.88 5.45 -19.31
N PRO A 460 -9.21 5.02 -20.38
CA PRO A 460 -9.58 5.47 -21.71
C PRO A 460 -11.07 5.13 -21.93
N THR A 461 -11.87 6.12 -22.31
CA THR A 461 -13.18 5.88 -22.91
C THR A 461 -12.95 4.92 -24.06
N GLN A 462 -13.57 3.73 -24.00
CA GLN A 462 -13.54 2.82 -25.14
C GLN A 462 -14.06 3.60 -26.35
N GLN A 463 -13.19 3.87 -27.32
CA GLN A 463 -13.67 4.14 -28.66
C GLN A 463 -14.48 2.91 -29.05
N ASN A 464 -15.74 3.13 -29.44
CA ASN A 464 -16.75 2.12 -29.76
C ASN A 464 -16.12 0.85 -30.34
N PRO A 465 -16.37 -0.34 -29.76
CA PRO A 465 -16.04 -1.57 -30.46
C PRO A 465 -16.80 -1.55 -31.79
N LYS A 466 -16.06 -1.57 -32.91
CA LYS A 466 -16.66 -1.85 -34.21
C LYS A 466 -17.50 -3.12 -34.08
N PRO A 467 -18.73 -3.15 -34.62
CA PRO A 467 -19.64 -4.28 -34.44
C PRO A 467 -19.16 -5.44 -35.31
N ASN A 468 -18.22 -6.24 -34.81
CA ASN A 468 -17.95 -7.55 -35.39
C ASN A 468 -18.80 -8.57 -34.64
N GLY A 469 -20.00 -8.80 -35.17
CA GLY A 469 -20.91 -9.81 -34.70
C GLY A 469 -20.29 -11.20 -34.84
N VAL A 470 -20.30 -11.95 -33.73
CA VAL A 470 -20.48 -13.39 -33.73
C VAL A 470 -21.26 -13.73 -32.47
N HIS A 471 -22.58 -13.91 -32.61
CA HIS A 471 -23.40 -14.59 -31.62
C HIS A 471 -22.88 -16.02 -31.47
N ARG A 472 -22.46 -16.40 -30.25
CA ARG A 472 -22.37 -17.80 -29.85
C ARG A 472 -23.48 -18.08 -28.86
N GLU A 473 -24.50 -18.77 -29.36
CA GLU A 473 -25.56 -19.39 -28.56
C GLU A 473 -24.95 -20.33 -27.52
N ARG A 474 -25.40 -20.19 -26.28
CA ARG A 474 -25.19 -21.19 -25.23
C ARG A 474 -26.25 -22.27 -25.42
N LYS A 475 -25.83 -23.52 -25.63
CA LYS A 475 -26.70 -24.67 -25.40
C LYS A 475 -26.69 -25.01 -23.90
N LEU A 476 -27.90 -25.26 -23.41
CA LEU A 476 -28.28 -25.73 -22.07
C LEU A 476 -27.59 -27.05 -21.71
#